data_AF-A0A520IRY9-F1
#
_entry.id   AF-A0A520IRY9-F1
#
_cell.length_a   1.000
_cell.length_b   1.000
_cell.length_c   1.000
_cell.angle_alpha   90.00
_cell.angle_beta   90.00
_cell.angle_gamma   90.00
#
_symmetry.space_group_name_H-M   'P 1'
#
loop_
_entity.id
_entity.type
_entity.pdbx_description
1 polymer ?
#
loop_
_entity_poly.entity_id
_entity_poly.type
_entity_poly.pdbx_seq_one_letter_code
_entity_poly.pdbx_strand_id
1 'polypeptide(L)'
;MDISTLMIQICHLKPELEMLSLKYTSDLEEGDDLVQQTLIAALYKAAEFPESGQSLKKWMFSLMKTISEEQTSPVLKVVHSKMDAEKQIALHAILDCNESLERRLLIYEQDLDAQIGALNSEQFDSETRFARNA
;
A
#
# COMPACT_ATOMS: atom_id res chain seq x y z
N MET A 1 -3.21 -18.99 -7.60
CA MET A 1 -3.69 -17.63 -7.27
C MET A 1 -2.77 -16.65 -7.97
N ASP A 2 -3.29 -15.61 -8.62
CA ASP A 2 -2.43 -14.60 -9.25
C ASP A 2 -1.68 -13.78 -8.20
N ILE A 3 -0.45 -13.34 -8.52
CA ILE A 3 0.45 -12.64 -7.58
C ILE A 3 -0.17 -11.30 -7.14
N SER A 4 -0.79 -10.54 -8.04
CA SER A 4 -1.44 -9.27 -7.68
C SER A 4 -2.62 -9.49 -6.74
N THR A 5 -3.39 -10.57 -6.96
CA THR A 5 -4.48 -10.95 -6.05
C THR A 5 -3.95 -11.34 -4.66
N LEU A 6 -2.85 -12.08 -4.60
CA LEU A 6 -2.21 -12.48 -3.34
C LEU A 6 -1.68 -11.25 -2.57
N MET A 7 -1.06 -10.29 -3.24
CA MET A 7 -0.57 -9.05 -2.62
C MET A 7 -1.70 -8.23 -1.98
N ILE A 8 -2.84 -8.12 -2.67
CA ILE A 8 -4.03 -7.43 -2.11
C ILE A 8 -4.52 -8.15 -0.85
N GLN A 9 -4.60 -9.49 -0.89
CA GLN A 9 -5.03 -10.28 0.27
C GLN A 9 -4.06 -10.16 1.46
N ILE A 10 -2.75 -10.05 1.20
CA ILE A 10 -1.72 -9.78 2.21
C ILE A 10 -2.01 -8.45 2.91
N CYS A 11 -2.30 -7.38 2.15
CA CYS A 11 -2.61 -6.07 2.70
C CYS A 11 -3.90 -6.07 3.53
N HIS A 12 -4.92 -6.84 3.13
CA HIS A 12 -6.17 -6.96 3.90
C HIS A 12 -6.01 -7.63 5.27
N LEU A 13 -4.94 -8.37 5.50
CA LEU A 13 -4.67 -9.00 6.80
C LEU A 13 -4.01 -8.04 7.80
N LYS A 14 -3.67 -6.80 7.40
CA LYS A 14 -3.04 -5.81 8.27
C LYS A 14 -3.75 -5.62 9.62
N PRO A 15 -5.08 -5.42 9.71
CA PRO A 15 -5.74 -5.23 11.02
C PRO A 15 -5.63 -6.44 11.95
N GLU A 16 -5.57 -7.65 11.39
CA GLU A 16 -5.40 -8.86 12.18
C GLU A 16 -3.97 -9.02 12.69
N LEU A 17 -3.00 -8.54 11.92
CA LEU A 17 -1.59 -8.51 12.30
C LEU A 17 -1.34 -7.45 13.39
N GLU A 18 -1.98 -6.29 13.31
CA GLU A 18 -1.94 -5.27 14.37
C GLU A 18 -2.44 -5.84 15.70
N MET A 19 -3.55 -6.57 15.68
CA MET A 19 -4.05 -7.25 16.89
C MET A 19 -3.11 -8.35 17.38
N LEU A 20 -2.38 -9.00 16.48
CA LEU A 20 -1.46 -10.08 16.82
C LEU A 20 -0.11 -9.55 17.35
N SER A 21 0.39 -8.42 16.84
CA SER A 21 1.68 -7.85 17.22
C SER A 21 1.72 -7.40 18.68
N LEU A 22 0.56 -7.03 19.26
CA LEU A 22 0.39 -6.75 20.68
C LEU A 22 0.75 -7.93 21.60
N LYS A 23 0.86 -9.16 21.07
CA LYS A 23 1.34 -10.32 21.85
C LYS A 23 2.87 -10.43 21.91
N TYR A 24 3.56 -9.74 21.02
CA TYR A 24 5.00 -9.87 20.81
C TYR A 24 5.79 -8.62 21.21
N THR A 25 5.11 -7.49 21.40
CA THR A 25 5.71 -6.17 21.58
C THR A 25 5.22 -5.51 22.85
N SER A 26 6.05 -4.62 23.42
CA SER A 26 5.74 -3.95 24.71
C SER A 26 5.10 -2.59 24.54
N ASP A 27 5.23 -2.00 23.34
CA ASP A 27 4.67 -0.70 22.98
C ASP A 27 4.13 -0.70 21.54
N LEU A 28 3.39 0.35 21.20
CA LEU A 28 2.69 0.47 19.92
C LEU A 28 3.65 0.68 18.74
N GLU A 29 4.80 1.34 18.97
CA GLU A 29 5.76 1.65 17.90
C GLU A 29 6.49 0.36 17.46
N GLU A 30 6.97 -0.43 18.42
CA GLU A 30 7.51 -1.78 18.14
C GLU A 30 6.46 -2.68 17.46
N GLY A 31 5.20 -2.57 17.89
CA GLY A 31 4.07 -3.31 17.32
C GLY A 31 3.82 -2.98 15.85
N ASP A 32 3.86 -1.71 15.49
CA ASP A 32 3.70 -1.22 14.12
C ASP A 32 4.88 -1.62 13.23
N ASP A 33 6.11 -1.52 13.74
CA ASP A 33 7.32 -1.96 13.05
C ASP A 33 7.26 -3.47 12.74
N LEU A 34 6.82 -4.29 13.70
CA LEU A 34 6.67 -5.72 13.50
C LEU A 34 5.61 -6.06 12.44
N VAL A 35 4.49 -5.35 12.42
CA VAL A 35 3.44 -5.49 11.38
C VAL A 35 4.01 -5.13 10.02
N GLN A 36 4.70 -4.00 9.92
CA GLN A 36 5.26 -3.51 8.68
C GLN A 36 6.33 -4.46 8.13
N GLN A 37 7.26 -4.92 8.97
CA GLN A 37 8.26 -5.91 8.59
C GLN A 37 7.62 -7.22 8.13
N THR A 38 6.54 -7.66 8.78
CA THR A 38 5.78 -8.85 8.38
C THR A 38 5.16 -8.68 6.99
N LEU A 39 4.53 -7.53 6.71
CA LEU A 39 3.94 -7.24 5.40
C LEU A 39 5.00 -7.19 4.30
N ILE A 40 6.12 -6.52 4.54
CA ILE A 40 7.23 -6.45 3.59
C ILE A 40 7.79 -7.85 3.32
N ALA A 41 8.02 -8.65 4.36
CA ALA A 41 8.51 -10.02 4.23
C ALA A 41 7.52 -10.91 3.46
N ALA A 42 6.22 -10.76 3.70
CA ALA A 42 5.18 -11.49 3.00
C ALA A 42 5.11 -11.11 1.51
N LEU A 43 5.24 -9.81 1.17
CA LEU A 43 5.27 -9.35 -0.22
C LEU A 43 6.52 -9.83 -0.95
N TYR A 44 7.69 -9.78 -0.30
CA TYR A 44 8.95 -10.25 -0.88
C TYR A 44 8.93 -11.77 -1.10
N LYS A 45 8.35 -12.53 -0.17
CA LYS A 45 8.20 -14.00 -0.24
C LYS A 45 6.90 -14.44 -0.90
N ALA A 46 6.13 -13.54 -1.52
CA ALA A 46 4.81 -13.86 -2.07
C ALA A 46 4.88 -14.95 -3.17
N ALA A 47 5.97 -14.95 -3.96
CA ALA A 47 6.23 -15.98 -4.97
C ALA A 47 6.56 -17.35 -4.36
N GLU A 48 6.97 -17.39 -3.10
CA GLU A 48 7.28 -18.61 -2.33
C GLU A 48 6.10 -19.07 -1.47
N PHE A 49 4.96 -18.38 -1.54
CA PHE A 49 3.77 -18.75 -0.77
C PHE A 49 3.41 -20.21 -1.07
N PRO A 50 3.46 -21.10 -0.08
CA PRO A 50 3.40 -22.53 -0.33
C PRO A 50 2.04 -22.93 -0.91
N GLU A 51 2.06 -23.69 -2.02
CA GLU A 51 0.85 -24.24 -2.65
C GLU A 51 0.11 -25.25 -1.75
N SER A 52 0.74 -25.68 -0.65
CA SER A 52 0.29 -26.74 0.24
C SER A 52 -0.78 -26.30 1.24
N GLY A 53 -1.98 -25.95 0.78
CA GLY A 53 -3.23 -25.93 1.59
C GLY A 53 -3.24 -25.06 2.87
N GLN A 54 -2.17 -24.33 3.18
CA GLN A 54 -2.04 -23.44 4.31
C GLN A 54 -2.81 -22.16 4.01
N SER A 55 -3.62 -21.70 4.96
CA SER A 55 -4.29 -20.41 4.80
C SER A 55 -3.26 -19.28 4.82
N LEU A 56 -3.47 -18.26 3.98
CA LEU A 56 -2.63 -17.06 3.92
C LEU A 56 -2.43 -16.46 5.32
N LYS A 57 -3.52 -16.34 6.09
CA LYS A 57 -3.50 -15.90 7.48
C LYS A 57 -2.52 -16.70 8.35
N LYS A 58 -2.56 -18.03 8.30
CA LYS A 58 -1.67 -18.88 9.09
C LYS A 58 -0.20 -18.72 8.66
N TRP A 59 0.05 -18.53 7.38
CA TRP A 59 1.39 -18.27 6.87
C TRP A 59 1.92 -16.91 7.35
N MET A 60 1.12 -15.85 7.24
CA MET A 60 1.48 -14.52 7.72
C MET A 60 1.72 -14.49 9.23
N PHE A 61 0.91 -15.21 10.02
CA PHE A 61 1.12 -15.30 11.46
C PHE A 61 2.42 -16.04 11.81
N SER A 62 2.78 -17.06 11.03
CA SER A 62 4.07 -17.75 11.17
C SER A 62 5.22 -16.81 10.84
N LEU A 63 5.12 -16.02 9.77
CA LEU A 63 6.13 -15.03 9.40
C LEU A 63 6.32 -14.00 10.52
N MET A 64 5.24 -13.43 11.06
CA MET A 64 5.29 -12.47 12.16
C MET A 64 5.99 -13.07 13.39
N LYS A 65 5.65 -14.32 13.74
CA LYS A 65 6.30 -15.02 14.85
C LYS A 65 7.81 -15.15 14.61
N THR A 66 8.22 -15.61 13.44
CA THR A 66 9.65 -15.74 13.09
C THR A 66 10.38 -14.39 13.19
N ILE A 67 9.80 -13.33 12.65
CA ILE A 67 10.39 -11.98 12.71
C ILE A 67 10.50 -11.50 14.16
N SER A 68 9.46 -11.71 14.98
CA SER A 68 9.48 -11.32 16.40
C SER A 68 10.57 -12.05 17.18
N GLU A 69 10.82 -13.32 16.87
CA GLU A 69 11.89 -14.12 17.50
C GLU A 69 13.26 -13.65 17.02
N GLU A 70 13.40 -13.30 15.73
CA GLU A 70 14.64 -12.78 15.14
C GLU A 70 15.05 -11.42 15.71
N GLN A 71 14.09 -10.54 16.02
CA GLN A 71 14.34 -9.23 16.63
C GLN A 71 14.91 -9.31 18.06
N THR A 72 14.77 -10.46 18.74
CA THR A 72 15.40 -10.68 20.06
C THR A 72 16.89 -11.00 19.98
N SER A 73 17.42 -11.30 18.79
CA SER A 73 18.84 -11.59 18.59
C SER A 73 19.68 -10.31 18.45
N PRO A 74 20.68 -10.07 19.31
CA PRO A 74 21.48 -8.84 19.30
C PRO A 74 22.31 -8.67 18.02
N VAL A 75 22.66 -9.76 17.33
CA VAL A 75 23.40 -9.72 16.05
C VAL A 75 22.49 -9.31 14.90
N LEU A 76 21.25 -9.82 14.89
CA LEU A 76 20.26 -9.45 13.87
C LEU A 76 19.77 -8.02 14.06
N LYS A 77 19.71 -7.51 15.30
CA LYS A 77 19.33 -6.13 15.62
C LYS A 77 20.16 -5.07 14.86
N VAL A 78 21.47 -5.29 14.72
CA VAL A 78 22.39 -4.36 14.01
C VAL A 78 22.26 -4.48 12.48
N VAL A 79 22.00 -5.68 11.97
CA VAL A 79 21.76 -5.89 10.53
C VAL A 79 20.40 -5.33 10.13
N HIS A 80 19.38 -5.54 10.97
CA HIS A 80 18.04 -4.98 10.81
C HIS A 80 18.08 -3.46 10.88
N SER A 81 18.79 -2.84 11.82
CA SER A 81 18.83 -1.37 11.89
C SER A 81 19.39 -0.70 10.63
N LYS A 82 20.36 -1.31 9.94
CA LYS A 82 20.87 -0.81 8.65
C LYS A 82 19.90 -1.08 7.51
N MET A 83 19.36 -2.29 7.45
CA MET A 83 18.38 -2.68 6.43
C MET A 83 17.06 -1.89 6.58
N ASP A 84 16.68 -1.53 7.80
CA ASP A 84 15.52 -0.71 8.13
C ASP A 84 15.74 0.73 7.69
N ALA A 85 16.93 1.31 7.85
CA ALA A 85 17.23 2.63 7.29
C ALA A 85 17.09 2.67 5.76
N GLU A 86 17.61 1.66 5.06
CA GLU A 86 17.48 1.58 3.59
C GLU A 86 16.03 1.32 3.14
N LYS A 87 15.31 0.45 3.85
CA LYS A 87 13.88 0.19 3.59
C LYS A 87 13.01 1.41 3.89
N GLN A 88 13.30 2.16 4.94
CA GLN A 88 12.57 3.36 5.32
C GLN A 88 12.80 4.47 4.27
N ILE A 89 14.02 4.61 3.75
CA ILE A 89 14.32 5.49 2.60
C ILE A 89 13.52 5.06 1.37
N ALA A 90 13.52 3.76 1.04
CA ALA A 90 12.78 3.25 -0.11
C ALA A 90 11.27 3.42 0.03
N LEU A 91 10.71 3.20 1.23
CA LEU A 91 9.29 3.40 1.51
C LEU A 91 8.92 4.89 1.41
N HIS A 92 9.75 5.79 1.96
CA HIS A 92 9.51 7.23 1.83
C HIS A 92 9.50 7.65 0.36
N ALA A 93 10.46 7.17 -0.44
CA ALA A 93 10.51 7.45 -1.87
C ALA A 93 9.26 6.91 -2.62
N ILE A 94 8.77 5.73 -2.26
CA ILE A 94 7.54 5.16 -2.82
C ILE A 94 6.32 6.00 -2.42
N LEU A 95 6.22 6.42 -1.16
CA LEU A 95 5.12 7.27 -0.68
C LEU A 95 5.14 8.64 -1.35
N ASP A 96 6.30 9.28 -1.47
CA ASP A 96 6.48 10.55 -2.20
C ASP A 96 6.08 10.43 -3.67
N CYS A 97 6.42 9.30 -4.30
CA CYS A 97 6.00 9.01 -5.67
C CYS A 97 4.49 8.81 -5.76
N ASN A 98 3.88 8.13 -4.80
CA ASN A 98 2.42 7.93 -4.77
C ASN A 98 1.67 9.25 -4.57
N GLU A 99 2.09 10.10 -3.62
CA GLU A 99 1.52 11.44 -3.44
C GLU A 99 1.67 12.32 -4.69
N SER A 100 2.83 12.23 -5.36
CA SER A 100 3.07 12.94 -6.63
C SER A 100 2.15 12.46 -7.74
N LEU A 101 1.90 11.14 -7.83
CA LEU A 101 0.96 10.56 -8.78
C LEU A 101 -0.48 10.98 -8.49
N GLU A 102 -0.91 10.96 -7.23
CA GLU A 102 -2.25 11.40 -6.81
C GLU A 102 -2.50 12.87 -7.17
N ARG A 103 -1.52 13.76 -6.92
CA ARG A 103 -1.64 15.18 -7.32
C ARG A 103 -1.75 15.34 -8.84
N ARG A 104 -0.96 14.57 -9.61
CA ARG A 104 -1.04 14.60 -11.08
C ARG A 104 -2.40 14.10 -11.57
N LEU A 105 -2.93 13.04 -10.96
CA LEU A 105 -4.24 12.50 -11.30
C LEU A 105 -5.34 13.53 -11.05
N LEU A 106 -5.30 14.23 -9.90
CA LEU A 106 -6.24 15.31 -9.58
C LEU A 106 -6.20 16.45 -10.60
N ILE A 107 -5.01 16.86 -11.06
CA ILE A 107 -4.87 17.90 -12.09
C ILE A 107 -5.52 17.45 -13.40
N TYR A 108 -5.28 16.20 -13.82
CA TYR A 108 -5.91 15.65 -15.03
C TYR A 108 -7.43 15.61 -14.94
N GLU A 109 -7.99 15.25 -13.78
CA GLU A 109 -9.44 15.26 -13.55
C GLU A 109 -10.02 16.67 -13.67
N GLN A 110 -9.37 17.67 -13.06
CA GLN A 110 -9.78 19.07 -13.14
C GLN A 110 -9.73 19.63 -14.58
N ASP A 111 -8.68 19.30 -15.33
CA ASP A 111 -8.53 19.72 -16.72
C ASP A 111 -9.59 19.07 -17.63
N LEU A 112 -9.98 17.83 -17.34
CA LEU A 112 -11.04 17.12 -18.06
C LEU A 112 -12.40 17.79 -17.79
N ASP A 113 -12.71 18.11 -16.54
CA ASP A 113 -13.95 18.79 -16.15
C ASP A 113 -14.06 20.18 -16.79
N ALA A 114 -12.95 20.93 -16.85
CA ALA A 114 -12.90 22.23 -17.50
C ALA A 114 -13.19 22.15 -19.01
N GLN A 115 -12.62 21.14 -19.70
CA GLN A 115 -12.88 20.89 -21.12
C GLN A 115 -14.33 20.51 -21.38
N ILE A 116 -14.92 19.65 -20.54
CA ILE A 116 -16.34 19.28 -20.62
C ILE A 116 -17.23 20.52 -20.43
N GLY A 117 -16.89 21.37 -19.46
CA GLY A 117 -17.60 22.63 -19.22
C GLY A 117 -17.58 23.58 -20.43
N ALA A 118 -16.41 23.72 -21.08
CA ALA A 118 -16.25 24.57 -22.26
C ALA A 118 -17.02 24.03 -23.49
N LEU A 119 -17.01 22.71 -23.70
CA LEU A 119 -17.80 22.11 -24.79
C LEU A 119 -19.30 22.32 -24.59
N ASN A 120 -19.79 22.18 -23.36
CA ASN A 120 -21.19 22.38 -23.04
C ASN A 120 -21.63 23.85 -23.20
N SER A 121 -20.77 24.83 -22.87
CA SER A 121 -21.09 26.24 -23.07
C SER A 121 -21.07 26.64 -24.54
N GLU A 122 -20.10 26.17 -25.34
CA GLU A 122 -20.05 26.40 -26.79
C GLU A 122 -21.27 25.81 -27.51
N GLN A 123 -21.71 24.62 -27.09
CA GLN A 123 -22.90 23.98 -27.64
C GLN A 123 -24.17 24.77 -27.32
N PHE A 124 -24.33 25.27 -26.09
CA PHE A 124 -25.46 26.11 -25.68
C PHE A 124 -25.51 27.46 -26.42
N ASP A 125 -24.36 28.10 -26.63
CA ASP A 125 -24.26 29.34 -27.40
C ASP A 125 -24.61 29.13 -28.89
N SER A 126 -24.28 27.96 -29.44
CA SER A 126 -24.63 27.60 -30.82
C SER A 126 -26.14 27.38 -31.01
N GLU A 127 -26.80 26.69 -30.07
CA GLU A 127 -28.24 26.42 -30.10
C GLU A 127 -29.07 27.69 -29.90
N THR A 128 -28.66 28.57 -28.97
CA THR A 128 -29.33 29.86 -28.72
C THR A 128 -29.18 30.84 -29.90
N ARG A 129 -28.05 30.82 -30.62
CA ARG A 129 -27.89 31.56 -31.88
C ARG A 129 -28.79 31.03 -32.99
N PHE A 130 -28.96 29.71 -33.09
CA PHE A 130 -29.85 29.11 -34.09
C PHE A 130 -31.33 29.44 -33.81
N ALA A 131 -31.75 29.40 -32.54
CA ALA A 131 -33.12 29.74 -32.13
C ALA A 131 -33.49 31.22 -32.29
N ARG A 132 -32.51 32.15 -32.31
CA ARG A 132 -32.75 33.59 -32.59
C ARG A 132 -32.84 33.93 -34.07
N ASN A 133 -32.35 33.06 -34.94
CA ASN A 133 -32.28 33.29 -36.39
C ASN A 133 -33.33 32.47 -37.18
N ALA A 134 -34.21 31.74 -36.49
CA ALA A 134 -35.34 30.99 -37.03
C ALA A 134 -36.66 31.74 -36.73
#